data_AF-A0A929VD81-F1
#
_entry.id   AF-A0A929VD81-F1
#
_cell.length_a   1.000
_cell.length_b   1.000
_cell.length_c   1.000
_cell.angle_alpha   90.00
_cell.angle_beta   90.00
_cell.angle_gamma   90.00
#
_symmetry.space_group_name_H-M   'P 1'
#
loop_
_entity.id
_entity.type
_entity.pdbx_description
1 polymer ?
#
loop_
_entity_poly.entity_id
_entity_poly.type
_entity_poly.pdbx_seq_one_letter_code
_entity_poly.pdbx_strand_id
1 'polypeptide(L)' 'CGKISKGRVVTTKPILPAEGERESNPRAKSAKLRIFERQMRKK' A
#
# COMPACT_ATOMS: atom_id res chain seq x y z
N CYS A 1 -4.68 10.55 20.31
CA CYS A 1 -3.75 10.87 19.21
C CYS A 1 -4.34 12.01 18.39
N GLY A 2 -3.53 12.93 17.84
CA GLY A 2 -4.04 14.16 17.20
C GLY A 2 -3.29 14.61 15.95
N LYS A 3 -2.55 13.70 15.31
CA LYS A 3 -1.81 14.02 14.08
C LYS A 3 -2.76 13.93 12.88
N ILE A 4 -3.00 15.06 12.24
CA ILE A 4 -3.80 15.16 11.02
C ILE A 4 -3.03 14.50 9.87
N SER A 5 -3.68 13.63 9.10
CA SER A 5 -3.06 12.93 7.96
C SER A 5 -2.67 13.94 6.88
N LYS A 6 -1.40 13.93 6.47
CA LYS A 6 -0.85 14.86 5.47
C LYS A 6 -1.12 14.44 4.01
N GLY A 7 -2.08 13.55 3.80
CA GLY A 7 -2.29 12.90 2.51
C GLY A 7 -3.46 11.93 2.55
N ARG A 8 -3.64 11.19 1.45
CA ARG A 8 -4.76 10.30 1.22
C ARG A 8 -4.29 8.85 1.10
N VAL A 9 -4.99 7.94 1.76
CA VAL A 9 -4.82 6.50 1.53
C VAL A 9 -5.46 6.17 0.19
N VAL A 10 -4.67 5.66 -0.76
CA VAL A 10 -5.15 5.30 -2.10
C VAL A 10 -5.82 3.93 -2.08
N THR A 11 -5.26 2.99 -1.33
CA THR A 11 -5.75 1.61 -1.23
C THR A 11 -6.34 1.33 0.16
N THR A 12 -7.66 1.13 0.23
CA THR A 12 -8.36 0.79 1.48
C THR A 12 -8.16 -0.67 1.87
N LYS A 13 -8.10 -1.57 0.88
CA LYS A 13 -7.71 -2.98 1.04
C LYS A 13 -6.28 -3.17 0.51
N PRO A 14 -5.44 -3.98 1.17
CA PRO A 14 -4.09 -4.26 0.67
C PRO A 14 -4.17 -5.05 -0.63
N ILE A 15 -3.30 -4.72 -1.58
CA ILE A 15 -3.16 -5.49 -2.82
C ILE A 15 -2.30 -6.73 -2.50
N LEU A 16 -2.83 -7.89 -2.88
CA LEU A 16 -2.17 -9.19 -2.71
C LEU A 16 -1.42 -9.56 -4.00
N PRO A 17 -0.33 -10.33 -3.91
CA PRO A 17 0.40 -10.83 -5.08
C PRO A 17 -0.44 -11.86 -5.84
N ALA A 18 -0.20 -11.96 -7.14
CA ALA A 18 -0.88 -12.93 -8.01
C ALA A 18 -0.42 -14.37 -7.71
N GLU A 19 -1.20 -15.36 -8.14
CA GLU A 19 -0.95 -16.77 -7.83
C GLU A 19 0.36 -17.29 -8.46
N GLY A 20 0.65 -16.96 -9.71
CA GLY A 20 1.91 -17.33 -10.36
C GLY A 20 3.16 -16.71 -9.71
N GLU A 21 3.06 -15.48 -9.19
CA GLU A 21 4.16 -14.86 -8.43
C GLU A 21 4.39 -15.55 -7.08
N ARG A 22 3.34 -16.07 -6.44
CA ARG A 22 3.46 -16.81 -5.18
C ARG A 22 4.23 -18.12 -5.36
N GLU A 23 4.08 -18.77 -6.51
CA GLU A 23 4.79 -20.01 -6.83
C GLU A 23 6.25 -19.75 -7.20
N SER A 24 6.50 -18.78 -8.10
CA SER A 24 7.86 -18.44 -8.52
C SER A 24 8.67 -17.69 -7.47
N ASN A 25 8.01 -16.93 -6.59
CA ASN A 25 8.64 -16.18 -5.51
C ASN A 25 7.92 -16.43 -4.18
N PRO A 26 8.32 -17.46 -3.42
CA PRO A 26 7.67 -17.80 -2.15
C PRO A 26 7.74 -16.68 -1.11
N ARG A 27 8.70 -15.75 -1.22
CA ARG A 27 8.79 -14.56 -0.37
C ARG A 27 7.64 -13.57 -0.62
N ALA A 28 7.05 -13.58 -1.81
CA ALA A 28 5.92 -12.72 -2.15
C ALA A 28 4.62 -13.16 -1.44
N LYS A 29 4.49 -14.44 -1.01
CA LYS A 29 3.24 -14.98 -0.42
C LYS A 29 2.66 -14.15 0.72
N SER A 30 3.50 -13.49 1.52
CA SER A 30 3.08 -12.67 2.66
C SER A 30 3.04 -11.16 2.39
N ALA A 31 3.43 -10.71 1.18
CA ALA A 31 3.52 -9.30 0.86
C ALA A 31 2.11 -8.67 0.77
N LYS A 32 1.96 -7.46 1.33
CA LYS A 32 0.73 -6.66 1.28
C LYS A 32 1.10 -5.25 0.86
N LEU A 33 0.77 -4.88 -0.37
CA LEU A 33 1.04 -3.54 -0.85
C LEU A 33 -0.01 -2.56 -0.31
N ARG A 34 0.46 -1.48 0.32
CA ARG A 34 -0.38 -0.36 0.79
C ARG A 34 0.20 0.93 0.24
N ILE A 35 -0.64 1.73 -0.39
CA ILE A 35 -0.22 2.95 -1.11
C ILE A 35 -0.85 4.16 -0.40
N PHE A 36 0.01 5.11 -0.06
CA PHE A 36 -0.38 6.39 0.53
C PHE A 36 0.21 7.52 -0.32
N GLU A 37 -0.65 8.43 -0.74
CA GLU A 37 -0.25 9.60 -1.50
C GLU A 37 -0.18 10.82 -0.56
N ARG A 38 0.94 11.53 -0.58
CA ARG A 38 1.08 12.79 0.13
C ARG A 38 0.52 13.91 -0.74
N GLN A 39 -0.58 14.53 -0.32
CA GLN A 39 -1.09 15.72 -0.99
C GLN A 39 -0.21 16.91 -0.64
N MET A 40 0.58 17.37 -1.61
CA MET A 40 1.32 18.62 -1.49
C MET A 40 0.31 19.77 -1.58
N ARG A 41 -0.04 20.39 -0.45
CA ARG A 41 -0.62 21.74 -0.49
C ARG A 41 0.49 22.65 -1.02
N LYS A 42 0.41 23.02 -2.31
CA LYS A 42 1.19 24.16 -2.82
C LYS A 42 0.74 25.38 -2.04
N LYS A 43 1.71 26.02 -1.39
CA LYS A 43 1.53 27.29 -0.70
C LYS A 43 1.56 28.42 -1.73
#